data_AF-A0AAW4VJS6-F1
#
_entry.id   AF-A0AAW4VJS6-F1
#
_cell.length_a   1.000
_cell.length_b   1.000
_cell.length_c   1.000
_cell.angle_alpha   90.00
_cell.angle_beta   90.00
_cell.angle_gamma   90.00
#
_symmetry.space_group_name_H-M   'P 1'
#
loop_
_entity.id
_entity.type
_entity.pdbx_description
1 polymer ?
#
loop_
_entity_poly.entity_id
_entity_poly.type
_entity_poly.pdbx_seq_one_letter_code
_entity_poly.pdbx_strand_id
1 'polypeptide(L)'
;MKKKKNNGNVLQITLILLLMLSLNIFSLCHLTILNSQGFQSMKQTNDIRLLKNILIANYKYENQNSILLSNYLELENYTISYTVDDMGDYFLVETRLKNDRYKLNITFYLELDKEKNVIKKVE
;
A
#
# COMPACT_ATOMS: atom_id res chain seq x y z
N MET A 1 -35.95 46.74 -43.41
CA MET A 1 -34.77 45.84 -43.23
C MET A 1 -35.15 44.69 -42.31
N LYS A 2 -35.18 43.44 -42.80
CA LYS A 2 -35.40 42.25 -41.95
C LYS A 2 -34.18 42.03 -41.06
N LYS A 3 -34.35 42.06 -39.73
CA LYS A 3 -33.31 41.68 -38.76
C LYS A 3 -32.86 40.24 -39.06
N LYS A 4 -31.61 40.06 -39.49
CA LYS A 4 -30.97 38.75 -39.65
C LYS A 4 -30.97 38.09 -38.26
N LYS A 5 -31.68 36.96 -38.11
CA LYS A 5 -31.75 36.22 -36.84
C LYS A 5 -30.35 35.72 -36.48
N ASN A 6 -29.72 36.30 -35.46
CA ASN A 6 -28.39 35.93 -34.94
C ASN A 6 -28.35 34.58 -34.20
N ASN A 7 -29.41 33.78 -34.29
CA ASN A 7 -29.60 32.54 -33.53
C ASN A 7 -28.46 31.53 -33.73
N GLY A 8 -27.83 31.49 -34.92
CA GLY A 8 -26.67 30.63 -35.18
C GLY A 8 -25.42 31.00 -34.40
N ASN A 9 -25.17 32.30 -34.19
CA ASN A 9 -24.01 32.78 -33.43
C ASN A 9 -24.22 32.53 -31.92
N VAL A 10 -25.45 32.75 -31.42
CA VAL A 10 -25.81 32.42 -30.02
C VAL A 10 -25.67 30.92 -29.77
N LEU A 11 -26.21 30.08 -30.67
CA LEU A 11 -26.11 28.63 -30.55
C LEU A 11 -24.66 28.14 -30.57
N GLN A 12 -23.81 28.70 -31.43
CA GLN A 12 -22.38 28.38 -31.48
C GLN A 12 -21.67 28.73 -30.17
N ILE A 13 -21.92 29.91 -29.61
CA ILE A 13 -21.34 30.32 -28.32
C ILE A 13 -21.82 29.38 -27.20
N THR A 14 -23.11 29.03 -27.17
CA THR A 14 -23.65 28.09 -26.19
C THR A 14 -23.02 26.71 -26.32
N LEU A 15 -22.81 26.21 -27.54
CA LEU A 15 -22.14 24.94 -27.80
C LEU A 15 -20.68 24.94 -27.35
N ILE A 16 -19.94 26.03 -27.61
CA ILE A 16 -18.55 26.17 -27.15
C ILE A 16 -18.49 26.17 -25.62
N LEU A 17 -19.38 26.91 -24.95
CA LEU A 17 -19.45 26.93 -23.49
C LEU A 17 -19.79 25.55 -22.93
N LEU A 18 -20.73 24.84 -23.54
CA LEU A 18 -21.09 23.48 -23.14
C LEU A 18 -19.93 22.49 -23.33
N LEU A 19 -19.19 22.61 -24.43
CA LEU A 19 -18.02 21.78 -24.71
C LEU A 19 -16.88 22.06 -23.72
N MET A 20 -16.62 23.33 -23.42
CA MET A 20 -15.62 23.71 -22.41
C MET A 20 -16.02 23.16 -21.04
N LEU A 21 -17.30 23.28 -20.66
CA LEU A 21 -17.80 22.75 -19.40
C LEU A 21 -17.64 21.22 -19.34
N SER A 22 -18.00 20.50 -20.40
CA SER A 22 -17.93 19.03 -20.43
C SER A 22 -16.48 18.53 -20.36
N LEU A 23 -15.55 19.18 -21.05
CA LEU A 23 -14.12 18.88 -20.97
C LEU A 23 -13.57 19.12 -19.56
N ASN A 24 -13.96 20.21 -18.90
CA ASN A 24 -13.54 20.49 -17.54
C ASN A 24 -14.07 19.45 -16.54
N ILE A 25 -15.35 19.05 -16.67
CA ILE A 25 -15.94 18.00 -15.83
C ILE A 25 -15.22 16.67 -16.06
N PHE A 26 -14.96 16.29 -17.32
CA PHE A 26 -14.27 15.06 -17.65
C PHE A 26 -12.84 15.03 -17.10
N SER A 27 -12.11 16.14 -17.25
CA SER A 27 -10.77 16.33 -16.69
C SER A 27 -10.76 16.18 -15.17
N LEU A 28 -11.71 16.83 -14.47
CA LEU A 28 -11.85 16.73 -13.03
C LEU A 28 -12.13 15.29 -12.59
N CYS A 29 -13.10 14.61 -13.24
CA CYS A 29 -13.43 13.22 -12.95
C CYS A 29 -12.21 12.30 -13.15
N HIS A 30 -11.46 12.49 -14.23
CA HIS A 30 -10.25 11.71 -14.51
C HIS A 30 -9.20 11.88 -13.41
N LEU A 31 -8.95 13.12 -12.99
CA LEU A 31 -8.02 13.43 -11.91
C LEU A 31 -8.47 12.81 -10.57
N THR A 32 -9.78 12.85 -10.27
CA THR A 32 -10.33 12.21 -9.06
C THR A 32 -10.12 10.70 -9.07
N ILE A 33 -10.30 10.03 -10.22
CA ILE A 33 -10.08 8.59 -10.35
C ILE A 33 -8.60 8.25 -10.13
N LEU A 34 -7.68 8.98 -10.76
CA LEU A 34 -6.24 8.79 -10.58
C LEU A 34 -5.82 9.00 -9.11
N ASN A 35 -6.31 10.06 -8.48
CA ASN A 35 -6.02 10.32 -7.07
C ASN A 35 -6.60 9.24 -6.15
N SER A 36 -7.78 8.71 -6.45
CA SER A 36 -8.38 7.61 -5.68
C SER A 36 -7.52 6.34 -5.75
N GLN A 37 -7.03 5.98 -6.93
CA GLN A 37 -6.12 4.86 -7.12
C GLN A 37 -4.80 5.09 -6.37
N GLY A 38 -4.21 6.29 -6.48
CA GLY A 38 -3.01 6.65 -5.74
C GLY A 38 -3.19 6.53 -4.24
N PHE A 39 -4.31 7.02 -3.70
CA PHE A 39 -4.63 6.92 -2.28
C PHE A 39 -4.77 5.48 -1.81
N GLN A 40 -5.42 4.61 -2.60
CA GLN A 40 -5.53 3.18 -2.28
C GLN A 40 -4.15 2.50 -2.20
N SER A 41 -3.26 2.79 -3.15
CA SER A 41 -1.90 2.24 -3.15
C SER A 41 -1.08 2.73 -1.95
N MET A 42 -1.21 4.02 -1.59
CA MET A 42 -0.57 4.57 -0.39
C MET A 42 -1.08 3.90 0.89
N LYS A 43 -2.40 3.69 0.99
CA LYS A 43 -3.00 2.98 2.13
C LYS A 43 -2.45 1.57 2.25
N GLN A 44 -2.44 0.80 1.16
CA GLN A 44 -1.88 -0.56 1.15
C GLN A 44 -0.41 -0.59 1.59
N THR A 45 0.40 0.34 1.08
CA THR A 45 1.82 0.46 1.46
C THR A 45 1.99 0.73 2.96
N ASN A 46 1.15 1.62 3.51
CA ASN A 46 1.19 1.94 4.92
C ASN A 46 0.74 0.77 5.81
N ASP A 47 -0.30 0.04 5.40
CA ASP A 47 -0.77 -1.16 6.10
C ASP A 47 0.32 -2.24 6.15
N ILE A 48 1.04 -2.46 5.05
CA ILE A 48 2.19 -3.39 4.99
C ILE A 48 3.31 -2.92 5.93
N ARG A 49 3.64 -1.62 5.92
CA ARG A 49 4.68 -1.07 6.80
C ARG A 49 4.31 -1.24 8.28
N LEU A 50 3.05 -0.99 8.63
CA LEU A 50 2.56 -1.19 9.99
C LEU A 50 2.68 -2.67 10.40
N LEU A 51 2.27 -3.59 9.52
CA LEU A 51 2.38 -5.03 9.79
C LEU A 51 3.84 -5.48 9.97
N LYS A 52 4.76 -5.00 9.13
CA LYS A 52 6.21 -5.25 9.29
C LYS A 52 6.69 -4.79 10.67
N ASN A 53 6.30 -3.60 11.11
CA ASN A 53 6.69 -3.09 12.43
C ASN A 53 6.14 -3.94 13.58
N ILE A 54 4.89 -4.40 13.47
CA ILE A 54 4.27 -5.30 14.47
C ILE A 54 5.04 -6.62 14.53
N LEU A 55 5.36 -7.22 13.39
CA LEU A 55 6.12 -8.47 13.33
C LEU A 55 7.52 -8.32 13.93
N ILE A 56 8.24 -7.24 13.60
CA ILE A 56 9.55 -6.93 14.20
C ILE A 56 9.43 -6.78 15.72
N ALA A 57 8.40 -6.07 16.20
CA ALA A 57 8.15 -5.94 17.64
C ALA A 57 7.87 -7.31 18.29
N ASN A 58 7.12 -8.18 17.61
CA ASN A 58 6.84 -9.53 18.06
C ASN A 58 8.11 -10.37 18.15
N TYR A 59 8.97 -10.36 17.12
CA TYR A 59 10.22 -11.12 17.14
C TYR A 59 11.15 -10.69 18.28
N LYS A 60 11.21 -9.38 18.51
CA LYS A 60 11.95 -8.80 19.64
C LYS A 60 11.36 -9.21 20.99
N TYR A 61 10.04 -9.28 21.09
CA TYR A 61 9.35 -9.68 22.30
C TYR A 61 9.61 -11.16 22.61
N GLU A 62 9.45 -12.04 21.61
CA GLU A 62 9.74 -13.46 21.76
C GLU A 62 11.21 -13.69 22.13
N ASN A 63 12.17 -13.07 21.43
CA ASN A 63 13.59 -13.20 21.77
C ASN A 63 13.94 -12.78 23.22
N GLN A 64 13.18 -11.84 23.82
CA GLN A 64 13.40 -11.41 25.21
C GLN A 64 12.74 -12.31 26.25
N ASN A 65 11.57 -12.85 25.95
CA ASN A 65 10.72 -13.52 26.94
C ASN A 65 10.71 -15.05 26.78
N SER A 66 11.13 -15.55 25.62
CA SER A 66 11.07 -16.95 25.22
C SER A 66 12.21 -17.25 24.23
N ILE A 67 12.14 -18.39 23.54
CA ILE A 67 13.01 -18.70 22.40
C ILE A 67 12.26 -18.27 21.14
N LEU A 68 12.87 -17.41 20.33
CA LEU A 68 12.33 -17.05 19.02
C LEU A 68 12.37 -18.27 18.09
N LEU A 69 11.21 -18.78 17.72
CA LEU A 69 11.04 -19.96 16.87
C LEU A 69 10.24 -19.63 15.60
N SER A 70 10.51 -20.39 14.54
CA SER A 70 9.72 -20.37 13.30
C SER A 70 8.24 -20.59 13.58
N ASN A 71 7.37 -19.88 12.88
CA ASN A 71 5.92 -19.99 13.08
C ASN A 71 5.12 -19.70 11.80
N TYR A 72 3.85 -20.09 11.84
CA TYR A 72 2.85 -19.85 10.82
C TYR A 72 1.58 -19.30 11.47
N LEU A 73 1.10 -18.16 11.00
CA LEU A 73 -0.02 -17.41 11.55
C LEU A 73 -1.03 -17.10 10.45
N GLU A 74 -2.31 -17.34 10.72
CA GLU A 74 -3.42 -16.91 9.89
C GLU A 74 -4.20 -15.81 10.61
N LEU A 75 -4.19 -14.61 10.03
CA LEU A 75 -4.81 -13.41 10.57
C LEU A 75 -5.79 -12.86 9.55
N GLU A 76 -7.05 -13.27 9.66
CA GLU A 76 -8.17 -12.91 8.76
C GLU A 76 -7.84 -13.09 7.27
N ASN A 77 -7.22 -12.07 6.66
CA ASN A 77 -6.89 -12.01 5.23
C ASN A 77 -5.39 -12.17 4.96
N TYR A 78 -4.57 -12.29 6.00
CA TYR A 78 -3.12 -12.44 5.91
C TYR A 78 -2.69 -13.82 6.38
N THR A 79 -1.83 -14.44 5.59
CA THR A 79 -1.04 -15.58 6.00
C THR A 79 0.38 -15.10 6.21
N ILE A 80 0.91 -15.30 7.41
CA ILE A 80 2.27 -14.90 7.79
C ILE A 80 3.02 -16.16 8.17
N SER A 81 4.11 -16.46 7.48
CA SER A 81 5.00 -17.55 7.84
C SER A 81 6.40 -17.00 8.00
N TYR A 82 7.07 -17.33 9.09
CA TYR A 82 8.46 -16.94 9.27
C TYR A 82 9.31 -18.11 9.74
N THR A 83 10.52 -18.20 9.19
CA THR A 83 11.55 -19.14 9.61
C THR A 83 12.64 -18.40 10.35
N VAL A 84 13.19 -19.01 11.40
CA VAL A 84 14.22 -18.44 12.26
C VAL A 84 15.42 -19.37 12.21
N ASP A 85 16.51 -18.87 11.62
CA ASP A 85 17.79 -19.58 11.57
C ASP A 85 18.75 -18.98 12.60
N ASP A 86 19.35 -19.85 13.40
CA ASP A 86 20.35 -19.48 14.39
C ASP A 86 21.74 -19.39 13.75
N MET A 87 22.30 -18.18 13.69
CA MET A 87 23.62 -17.90 13.10
C MET A 87 24.73 -17.72 14.16
N GLY A 88 24.50 -18.14 15.40
CA GLY A 88 25.40 -17.90 16.53
C GLY A 88 25.06 -16.59 17.25
N ASP A 89 25.52 -15.46 16.72
CA ASP A 89 25.41 -14.15 17.38
C ASP A 89 24.10 -13.39 17.06
N TYR A 90 23.35 -13.87 16.07
CA TYR A 90 22.08 -13.29 15.64
C TYR A 90 21.13 -14.36 15.11
N PHE A 91 19.85 -14.02 15.06
CA PHE A 91 18.84 -14.78 14.33
C PHE A 91 18.64 -14.16 12.95
N LEU A 92 18.68 -15.00 11.91
CA LEU A 92 18.19 -14.63 10.58
C LEU A 92 16.72 -15.04 10.49
N VAL A 93 15.83 -14.06 10.35
CA VAL A 93 14.40 -14.34 10.21
C VAL A 93 13.94 -14.01 8.81
N GLU A 94 13.52 -15.02 8.06
CA GLU A 94 12.84 -14.86 6.77
C GLU A 94 11.33 -14.84 7.02
N THR A 95 10.65 -13.76 6.66
CA THR A 95 9.21 -13.62 6.82
C THR A 95 8.54 -13.53 5.46
N ARG A 96 7.57 -14.40 5.22
CA ARG A 96 6.68 -14.38 4.06
C ARG A 96 5.29 -13.95 4.48
N LEU A 97 4.79 -12.93 3.79
CA LEU A 97 3.48 -12.33 3.99
C LEU A 97 2.66 -12.52 2.72
N LYS A 98 1.54 -13.21 2.84
CA LYS A 98 0.59 -13.40 1.75
C LYS A 98 -0.77 -12.80 2.10
N ASN A 99 -1.38 -12.13 1.14
CA ASN A 99 -2.78 -11.69 1.24
C ASN A 99 -3.48 -11.94 -0.09
N ASP A 100 -4.41 -12.89 -0.11
CA ASP A 100 -5.09 -13.28 -1.34
C ASP A 100 -6.02 -12.20 -1.87
N ARG A 101 -6.63 -11.40 -0.98
CA ARG A 101 -7.54 -10.30 -1.36
C ARG A 101 -6.83 -9.20 -2.14
N TYR A 102 -5.62 -8.85 -1.73
CA TYR A 102 -4.80 -7.82 -2.38
C TYR A 102 -3.79 -8.39 -3.38
N LYS A 103 -3.80 -9.71 -3.64
CA LYS A 103 -2.78 -10.42 -4.42
C LYS A 103 -1.36 -10.06 -3.98
N LEU A 104 -1.18 -9.90 -2.67
CA LEU A 104 0.08 -9.52 -2.07
C LEU A 104 0.89 -10.77 -1.76
N ASN A 105 2.16 -10.79 -2.17
CA ASN A 105 3.13 -11.78 -1.74
C ASN A 105 4.47 -11.07 -1.53
N ILE A 106 4.84 -10.86 -0.27
CA ILE A 106 6.07 -10.16 0.13
C ILE A 106 6.91 -11.11 0.95
N THR A 107 8.20 -11.19 0.64
CA THR A 107 9.20 -11.79 1.52
C THR A 107 10.15 -10.70 1.97
N PHE A 108 10.52 -10.70 3.24
CA PHE A 108 11.56 -9.83 3.77
C PHE A 108 12.41 -10.58 4.79
N TYR A 109 13.65 -10.13 4.94
CA TYR A 109 14.64 -10.73 5.82
C TYR A 109 15.02 -9.74 6.90
N LEU A 110 15.31 -10.24 8.10
CA LEU A 110 15.86 -9.42 9.17
C LEU A 110 16.94 -10.18 9.94
N GLU A 111 17.93 -9.42 10.41
CA GLU A 111 18.95 -9.90 11.33
C GLU A 111 18.66 -9.33 12.72
N LEU A 112 18.33 -10.19 13.68
CA LEU A 112 18.08 -9.81 15.07
C LEU A 112 19.26 -10.21 15.94
N ASP A 113 19.94 -9.23 16.53
CA ASP A 113 20.96 -9.49 17.55
C ASP A 113 20.34 -10.18 18.77
N LYS A 114 20.85 -11.35 19.15
CA LYS A 114 20.25 -12.16 20.22
C LYS A 114 20.31 -11.46 21.57
N GLU A 115 21.49 -10.95 21.92
CA GLU A 115 21.75 -10.37 23.24
C GLU A 115 21.20 -8.95 23.36
N LYS A 116 21.46 -8.11 22.35
CA LYS A 116 21.06 -6.70 22.38
C LYS A 116 19.59 -6.51 22.02
N ASN A 117 18.97 -7.50 21.39
CA ASN A 117 17.60 -7.45 20.88
C ASN A 117 17.36 -6.24 19.95
N VAL A 118 18.33 -5.98 19.06
CA VAL A 118 18.29 -4.90 18.08
C VAL A 118 18.34 -5.49 16.67
N ILE A 119 17.56 -4.91 15.77
CA ILE A 119 17.59 -5.26 14.35
C ILE A 119 18.85 -4.67 13.71
N LYS A 120 19.74 -5.52 13.21
CA LYS A 120 20.98 -5.12 12.52
C LYS A 120 20.72 -4.73 11.08
N LYS A 121 19.84 -5.47 10.40
CA LYS A 121 19.57 -5.32 8.96
C LYS A 121 18.14 -5.73 8.65
N VAL A 122 17.53 -5.06 7.67
CA VAL A 122 16.24 -5.44 7.06
C VAL A 122 16.38 -5.36 5.54
N GLU A 123 16.04 -6.43 4.84
CA GLU A 123 16.01 -6.52 3.36
C GLU A 123 14.62 -6.85 2.84
#